data_AF-A0A840R1N0-F1
#
_entry.id   AF-A0A840R1N0-F1
#
_cell.length_a   1.000
_cell.length_b   1.000
_cell.length_c   1.000
_cell.angle_alpha   90.00
_cell.angle_beta   90.00
_cell.angle_gamma   90.00
#
_symmetry.space_group_name_H-M   'P 1'
#
loop_
_entity.id
_entity.type
_entity.pdbx_description
1 polymer ?
#
loop_
_entity_poly.entity_id
_entity_poly.type
_entity_poly.pdbx_seq_one_letter_code
_entity_poly.pdbx_strand_id
1 'polypeptide(L)'
;MTVKSLIPKLIIPSALGLLMVGCGGDSKGGSSAPAPTTKSGVFLDAEVGGLFYSASPSGLSGTTNSAGEFSYRDNDTLSFSLGGITVGTTAGQAIVTPRTIAASITSLPSGISAADIALNIAILLQSFDDDGNPDNGITISAATATAAANTTINFRVLPADFVNDPSLTQLASDTSKTIVSPEAAAEHTGGAIRKKIASSWNIVDAGGVNDQGAIITFFSNGHYVLGIDHNDPNCLDGLEWGSYKINAETGKFSTETVFVDTTGPQGDCGFYEQGAGLTADIGLNSDTTIALTNIGGEANDNVNLSLIPVGTGIAGSWLLDEPESDGPIVVNFFSNGNYFMTHVKDGSGGERGLERGTWAVDANTKVLTISQTLDTNGDAGLSDLGGSPTLELTDTGRLKLTVTAEEIALFDRLPLQDLSKNPATPLR
;
A
#
# COMPACT_ATOMS: atom_id res chain seq x y z
N MET A 1 26.38 -8.00 12.12
CA MET A 1 26.26 -8.91 10.97
C MET A 1 26.06 -10.34 11.47
N THR A 2 24.81 -10.71 11.73
CA THR A 2 24.18 -12.04 11.63
C THR A 2 22.76 -11.83 12.17
N VAL A 3 21.81 -11.51 11.28
CA VAL A 3 20.38 -11.63 11.59
C VAL A 3 20.13 -13.12 11.81
N LYS A 4 19.77 -13.51 13.03
CA LYS A 4 19.45 -14.91 13.34
C LYS A 4 18.03 -15.21 12.86
N SER A 5 17.94 -15.63 11.61
CA SER A 5 17.09 -16.73 11.10
C SER A 5 15.90 -17.15 11.99
N LEU A 6 14.72 -16.61 11.68
CA LEU A 6 13.41 -17.20 12.01
C LEU A 6 13.14 -18.38 11.05
N ILE A 7 13.56 -19.60 11.40
CA ILE A 7 13.07 -20.84 10.74
C ILE A 7 13.04 -22.00 11.74
N PRO A 8 11.87 -22.54 12.10
CA PRO A 8 11.73 -23.92 12.54
C PRO A 8 11.57 -24.83 11.31
N LYS A 9 12.49 -25.80 11.19
CA LYS A 9 12.49 -26.87 10.21
C LYS A 9 11.21 -27.70 10.29
N LEU A 10 10.50 -27.89 9.18
CA LEU A 10 9.60 -29.03 8.99
C LEU A 10 9.95 -29.75 7.67
N ILE A 11 10.66 -30.87 7.82
CA ILE A 11 10.94 -31.82 6.74
C ILE A 11 9.74 -32.77 6.67
N ILE A 12 8.99 -32.75 5.55
CA ILE A 12 8.00 -33.78 5.22
C ILE A 12 8.62 -34.71 4.16
N PRO A 13 8.79 -36.02 4.42
CA PRO A 13 9.24 -36.94 3.39
C PRO A 13 8.11 -37.25 2.39
N SER A 14 8.29 -36.84 1.14
CA SER A 14 7.50 -37.31 -0.01
C SER A 14 7.78 -38.80 -0.26
N ALA A 15 6.81 -39.65 0.05
CA ALA A 15 6.80 -41.05 -0.35
C ALA A 15 6.26 -41.18 -1.79
N LEU A 16 7.15 -41.61 -2.67
CA LEU A 16 6.90 -42.04 -4.04
C LEU A 16 6.00 -43.28 -4.06
N GLY A 17 4.86 -43.20 -4.74
CA GLY A 17 3.95 -44.32 -4.99
C GLY A 17 3.45 -44.32 -6.43
N LEU A 18 4.21 -44.98 -7.31
CA LEU A 18 3.81 -45.31 -8.67
C LEU A 18 2.76 -46.43 -8.64
N LEU A 19 1.57 -46.18 -9.19
CA LEU A 19 0.68 -47.24 -9.69
C LEU A 19 0.16 -46.83 -11.07
N MET A 20 0.64 -47.54 -12.08
CA MET A 20 0.07 -47.58 -13.43
C MET A 20 -1.10 -48.56 -13.44
N VAL A 21 -2.19 -48.22 -14.14
CA VAL A 21 -2.99 -49.06 -15.07
C VAL A 21 -4.25 -48.27 -15.46
N GLY A 22 -4.56 -48.23 -16.76
CA GLY A 22 -5.89 -47.84 -17.24
C GLY A 22 -5.94 -47.39 -18.70
N CYS A 23 -6.13 -48.35 -19.60
CA CYS A 23 -6.32 -48.16 -21.04
C CYS A 23 -7.75 -47.73 -21.39
N GLY A 24 -7.91 -46.89 -22.43
CA GLY A 24 -9.02 -47.00 -23.38
C GLY A 24 -10.03 -45.84 -23.44
N GLY A 25 -10.23 -45.28 -24.65
CA GLY A 25 -11.46 -44.56 -24.98
C GLY A 25 -11.28 -43.36 -25.91
N ASP A 26 -11.33 -43.61 -27.23
CA ASP A 26 -11.47 -42.62 -28.29
C ASP A 26 -12.70 -41.73 -28.08
N SER A 27 -12.54 -40.41 -28.00
CA SER A 27 -13.61 -39.43 -28.19
C SER A 27 -12.99 -38.06 -28.48
N LYS A 28 -13.10 -37.63 -29.74
CA LYS A 28 -12.76 -36.28 -30.20
C LYS A 28 -13.73 -35.26 -29.58
N GLY A 29 -13.48 -34.88 -28.33
CA GLY A 29 -14.00 -33.66 -27.73
C GLY A 29 -12.94 -32.60 -27.87
N GLY A 30 -13.13 -31.64 -28.76
CA GLY A 30 -12.30 -30.44 -28.82
C GLY A 30 -12.47 -29.66 -27.52
N SER A 31 -11.61 -29.92 -26.53
CA SER A 31 -11.42 -29.02 -25.40
C SER A 31 -10.82 -27.74 -25.95
N SER A 32 -11.69 -26.77 -26.25
CA SER A 32 -11.28 -25.38 -26.38
C SER A 32 -10.53 -25.03 -25.10
N ALA A 33 -9.23 -24.78 -25.20
CA ALA A 33 -8.46 -24.19 -24.11
C ALA A 33 -9.24 -22.98 -23.56
N PRO A 34 -9.26 -22.75 -22.24
CA PRO A 34 -9.93 -21.58 -21.67
C PRO A 34 -9.47 -20.33 -22.43
N ALA A 35 -10.41 -19.50 -22.87
CA ALA A 35 -10.06 -18.23 -23.49
C ALA A 35 -9.17 -17.46 -22.51
N PRO A 36 -8.05 -16.88 -22.97
CA PRO A 36 -7.10 -16.26 -22.05
C PRO A 36 -7.76 -15.09 -21.32
N THR A 37 -7.70 -15.13 -19.98
CA THR A 37 -8.39 -14.19 -19.09
C THR A 37 -7.81 -12.79 -19.21
N THR A 38 -8.66 -11.82 -19.54
CA THR A 38 -8.30 -10.39 -19.50
C THR A 38 -8.24 -9.92 -18.04
N LYS A 39 -7.16 -9.22 -17.69
CA LYS A 39 -6.92 -8.57 -16.40
C LYS A 39 -7.00 -7.05 -16.56
N SER A 40 -7.27 -6.36 -15.46
CA SER A 40 -7.18 -4.90 -15.36
C SER A 40 -5.92 -4.54 -14.57
N GLY A 41 -5.23 -3.48 -14.98
CA GLY A 41 -4.14 -2.87 -14.23
C GLY A 41 -4.28 -1.35 -14.24
N VAL A 42 -3.47 -0.64 -13.45
CA VAL A 42 -3.51 0.83 -13.30
C VAL A 42 -2.13 1.42 -13.58
N PHE A 43 -2.09 2.53 -14.32
CA PHE A 43 -0.89 3.37 -14.41
C PHE A 43 -0.93 4.42 -13.28
N LEU A 44 0.08 4.42 -12.40
CA LEU A 44 0.09 5.15 -11.13
C LEU A 44 1.30 6.10 -11.00
N ASP A 45 1.00 7.39 -10.98
CA ASP A 45 1.71 8.57 -10.47
C ASP A 45 0.59 9.53 -10.01
N ALA A 46 -0.24 9.06 -9.07
CA ALA A 46 -1.71 9.21 -9.06
C ALA A 46 -2.38 8.51 -10.26
N GLU A 47 -3.69 8.28 -10.22
CA GLU A 47 -4.40 7.61 -11.32
C GLU A 47 -4.20 8.39 -12.64
N VAL A 48 -3.47 7.82 -13.61
CA VAL A 48 -3.13 8.52 -14.86
C VAL A 48 -4.10 8.14 -15.98
N GLY A 49 -5.08 9.01 -16.23
CA GLY A 49 -6.00 8.91 -17.35
C GLY A 49 -5.50 9.58 -18.63
N GLY A 50 -5.86 9.04 -19.79
CA GLY A 50 -5.58 9.65 -21.10
C GLY A 50 -4.32 9.13 -21.81
N LEU A 51 -3.56 8.19 -21.24
CA LEU A 51 -2.44 7.55 -21.93
C LEU A 51 -2.96 6.50 -22.91
N PHE A 52 -2.46 6.51 -24.15
CA PHE A 52 -2.68 5.39 -25.05
C PHE A 52 -1.83 4.20 -24.60
N TYR A 53 -2.40 2.99 -24.64
CA TYR A 53 -1.67 1.77 -24.35
C TYR A 53 -1.92 0.68 -25.41
N SER A 54 -0.95 -0.20 -25.57
CA SER A 54 -1.08 -1.44 -26.35
C SER A 54 -0.39 -2.59 -25.63
N ALA A 55 -0.94 -3.79 -25.79
CA ALA A 55 -0.50 -5.02 -25.16
C ALA A 55 -0.24 -6.10 -26.22
N SER A 56 0.94 -6.69 -26.20
CA SER A 56 1.38 -7.72 -27.16
C SER A 56 1.88 -8.95 -26.40
N PRO A 57 1.43 -10.18 -26.74
CA PRO A 57 0.80 -10.56 -28.00
C PRO A 57 -0.74 -10.54 -28.00
N SER A 58 -1.42 -10.17 -26.90
CA SER A 58 -2.89 -10.24 -26.82
C SER A 58 -3.63 -9.35 -27.83
N GLY A 59 -3.00 -8.27 -28.29
CA GLY A 59 -3.59 -7.27 -29.18
C GLY A 59 -4.57 -6.32 -28.48
N LEU A 60 -4.64 -6.34 -27.13
CA LEU A 60 -5.45 -5.39 -26.38
C LEU A 60 -4.82 -3.99 -26.47
N SER A 61 -5.64 -2.96 -26.67
CA SER A 61 -5.19 -1.58 -26.72
C SER A 61 -6.32 -0.64 -26.36
N GLY A 62 -6.00 0.57 -25.91
CA GLY A 62 -6.99 1.57 -25.55
C GLY A 62 -6.36 2.82 -24.98
N THR A 63 -7.15 3.57 -24.23
CA THR A 63 -6.70 4.73 -23.46
C THR A 63 -6.98 4.46 -21.99
N THR A 64 -6.05 4.80 -21.10
CA THR A 64 -6.29 4.68 -19.66
C THR A 64 -7.48 5.55 -19.25
N ASN A 65 -8.37 5.01 -18.43
CA ASN A 65 -9.55 5.75 -17.97
C ASN A 65 -9.20 6.73 -16.82
N SER A 66 -10.18 7.43 -16.26
CA SER A 66 -9.96 8.38 -15.15
C SER A 66 -9.43 7.73 -13.86
N ALA A 67 -9.54 6.41 -13.72
CA ALA A 67 -8.93 5.64 -12.62
C ALA A 67 -7.55 5.05 -13.04
N GLY A 68 -7.01 5.48 -14.17
CA GLY A 68 -5.73 5.01 -14.72
C GLY A 68 -5.77 3.59 -15.26
N GLU A 69 -6.95 2.98 -15.41
CA GLU A 69 -7.08 1.55 -15.71
C GLU A 69 -6.78 1.23 -17.18
N PHE A 70 -6.10 0.11 -17.41
CA PHE A 70 -5.85 -0.50 -18.71
C PHE A 70 -6.10 -2.01 -18.67
N SER A 71 -6.40 -2.63 -19.82
CA SER A 71 -6.60 -4.07 -19.94
C SER A 71 -5.39 -4.80 -20.51
N TYR A 72 -5.05 -5.96 -19.96
CA TYR A 72 -3.93 -6.79 -20.41
C TYR A 72 -4.18 -8.29 -20.16
N ARG A 73 -3.28 -9.15 -20.61
CA ARG A 73 -3.26 -10.59 -20.32
C ARG A 73 -1.88 -11.01 -19.81
N ASP A 74 -1.82 -12.19 -19.21
CA ASP A 74 -0.55 -12.77 -18.78
C ASP A 74 0.44 -12.90 -19.94
N ASN A 75 1.69 -12.54 -19.68
CA ASN A 75 2.79 -12.48 -20.64
C ASN A 75 2.68 -11.38 -21.72
N ASP A 76 1.74 -10.45 -21.59
CA ASP A 76 1.77 -9.26 -22.43
C ASP A 76 2.98 -8.38 -22.08
N THR A 77 3.55 -7.73 -23.10
CA THR A 77 4.34 -6.51 -22.97
C THR A 77 3.42 -5.33 -23.22
N LEU A 78 3.38 -4.41 -22.26
CA LEU A 78 2.65 -3.16 -22.33
C LEU A 78 3.53 -2.07 -22.93
N SER A 79 2.95 -1.21 -23.76
CA SER A 79 3.55 0.03 -24.24
C SER A 79 2.58 1.18 -23.98
N PHE A 80 3.08 2.27 -23.40
CA PHE A 80 2.32 3.48 -23.08
C PHE A 80 2.84 4.69 -23.85
N SER A 81 1.94 5.56 -24.30
CA SER A 81 2.28 6.81 -24.99
C SER A 81 1.35 7.97 -24.65
N LEU A 82 1.90 9.18 -24.72
CA LEU A 82 1.20 10.46 -24.65
C LEU A 82 1.26 11.10 -26.03
N GLY A 83 0.19 10.97 -26.82
CA GLY A 83 0.24 11.35 -28.24
C GLY A 83 1.33 10.55 -28.97
N GLY A 84 2.30 11.26 -29.56
CA GLY A 84 3.48 10.68 -30.22
C GLY A 84 4.64 10.36 -29.27
N ILE A 85 4.60 10.84 -28.02
CA ILE A 85 5.67 10.61 -27.04
C ILE A 85 5.53 9.20 -26.46
N THR A 86 6.50 8.34 -26.73
CA THR A 86 6.57 7.01 -26.10
C THR A 86 7.03 7.15 -24.65
N VAL A 87 6.13 6.91 -23.70
CA VAL A 87 6.46 6.91 -22.26
C VAL A 87 7.36 5.73 -21.93
N GLY A 88 7.04 4.55 -22.47
CA GLY A 88 7.91 3.39 -22.44
C GLY A 88 7.15 2.07 -22.46
N THR A 89 7.84 1.01 -22.07
CA THR A 89 7.32 -0.36 -22.12
C THR A 89 7.65 -1.12 -20.84
N THR A 90 6.80 -2.07 -20.46
CA THR A 90 7.03 -2.98 -19.33
C THR A 90 6.28 -4.30 -19.51
N ALA A 91 6.57 -5.29 -18.68
CA ALA A 91 5.77 -6.51 -18.63
C ALA A 91 4.38 -6.22 -18.05
N GLY A 92 3.38 -6.98 -18.50
CA GLY A 92 1.99 -6.90 -18.03
C GLY A 92 1.89 -7.19 -16.53
N GLN A 93 1.41 -6.21 -15.78
CA GLN A 93 1.28 -6.28 -14.32
C GLN A 93 0.16 -5.36 -13.83
N ALA A 94 -0.32 -5.60 -12.61
CA ALA A 94 -1.48 -4.92 -12.07
C ALA A 94 -1.23 -3.43 -11.80
N ILE A 95 0.00 -3.05 -11.45
CA ILE A 95 0.35 -1.65 -11.14
C ILE A 95 1.61 -1.28 -11.93
N VAL A 96 1.48 -0.31 -12.83
CA VAL A 96 2.59 0.26 -13.59
C VAL A 96 2.85 1.67 -13.08
N THR A 97 4.08 1.97 -12.68
CA THR A 97 4.50 3.31 -12.28
C THR A 97 5.58 3.84 -13.24
N PRO A 98 5.92 5.15 -13.19
CA PRO A 98 7.12 5.66 -13.87
C PRO A 98 8.38 4.83 -13.58
N ARG A 99 8.56 4.38 -12.34
CA ARG A 99 9.66 3.48 -11.94
C ARG A 99 9.57 2.14 -12.66
N THR A 100 8.39 1.53 -12.76
CA THR A 100 8.20 0.25 -13.44
C THR A 100 8.64 0.32 -14.92
N ILE A 101 8.32 1.43 -15.60
CA ILE A 101 8.79 1.70 -16.97
C ILE A 101 10.32 1.85 -16.99
N ALA A 102 10.88 2.68 -16.11
CA ALA A 102 12.31 2.93 -16.08
C ALA A 102 13.14 1.69 -15.71
N ALA A 103 12.65 0.84 -14.80
CA ALA A 103 13.28 -0.42 -14.41
C ALA A 103 13.29 -1.46 -15.54
N SER A 104 12.42 -1.31 -16.54
CA SER A 104 12.38 -2.18 -17.73
C SER A 104 13.48 -1.85 -18.75
N ILE A 105 14.25 -0.77 -18.51
CA ILE A 105 15.34 -0.33 -19.38
C ILE A 105 16.65 -1.01 -18.97
N THR A 106 17.20 -1.83 -19.87
CA THR A 106 18.41 -2.62 -19.60
C THR A 106 19.72 -1.94 -19.99
N SER A 107 19.67 -0.92 -20.86
CA SER A 107 20.85 -0.18 -21.31
C SER A 107 20.67 1.31 -21.00
N LEU A 108 21.43 1.81 -20.02
CA LEU A 108 21.39 3.20 -19.56
C LEU A 108 22.64 3.97 -20.05
N PRO A 109 22.50 5.24 -20.44
CA PRO A 109 23.67 6.11 -20.66
C PRO A 109 24.52 6.24 -19.39
N SER A 110 25.82 6.47 -19.56
CA SER A 110 26.71 6.71 -18.42
C SER A 110 26.25 7.93 -17.62
N GLY A 111 26.17 7.78 -16.30
CA GLY A 111 25.77 8.85 -15.38
C GLY A 111 24.27 9.09 -15.29
N ILE A 112 23.45 8.29 -15.98
CA ILE A 112 21.99 8.34 -15.90
C ILE A 112 21.49 7.05 -15.25
N SER A 113 20.71 7.19 -14.19
CA SER A 113 20.08 6.07 -13.48
C SER A 113 18.66 5.80 -13.97
N ALA A 114 18.10 4.64 -13.61
CA ALA A 114 16.67 4.38 -13.84
C ALA A 114 15.79 5.34 -13.01
N ALA A 115 16.27 5.81 -11.85
CA ALA A 115 15.55 6.80 -11.05
C ALA A 115 15.43 8.15 -11.77
N ASP A 116 16.48 8.60 -12.48
CA ASP A 116 16.42 9.82 -13.30
C ASP A 116 15.36 9.71 -14.41
N ILE A 117 15.29 8.55 -15.07
CA ILE A 117 14.29 8.30 -16.11
C ILE A 117 12.87 8.25 -15.52
N ALA A 118 12.70 7.57 -14.39
CA ALA A 118 11.41 7.50 -13.68
C ALA A 118 10.92 8.91 -13.33
N LEU A 119 11.82 9.76 -12.82
CA LEU A 119 11.52 11.14 -12.49
C LEU A 119 11.16 11.97 -13.72
N ASN A 120 11.86 11.80 -14.84
CA ASN A 120 11.52 12.48 -16.09
C ASN A 120 10.15 12.07 -16.64
N ILE A 121 9.77 10.79 -16.48
CA ILE A 121 8.42 10.34 -16.83
C ILE A 121 7.38 11.02 -15.91
N ALA A 122 7.62 11.05 -14.60
CA ALA A 122 6.72 11.72 -13.65
C ALA A 122 6.56 13.23 -13.95
N ILE A 123 7.68 13.92 -14.23
CA ILE A 123 7.67 15.33 -14.65
C ILE A 123 6.77 15.52 -15.88
N LEU A 124 6.87 14.67 -16.90
CA LEU A 124 6.00 14.76 -18.07
C LEU A 124 4.53 14.62 -17.68
N LEU A 125 4.18 13.55 -16.97
CA LEU A 125 2.79 13.23 -16.65
C LEU A 125 2.12 14.35 -15.85
N GLN A 126 2.81 14.83 -14.81
CA GLN A 126 2.30 15.88 -13.92
C GLN A 126 2.27 17.26 -14.59
N SER A 127 3.24 17.58 -15.45
CA SER A 127 3.25 18.87 -16.17
C SER A 127 2.08 19.00 -17.15
N PHE A 128 1.61 17.88 -17.69
CA PHE A 128 0.58 17.84 -18.72
C PHE A 128 -0.80 17.42 -18.21
N ASP A 129 -0.96 17.37 -16.88
CA ASP A 129 -2.24 17.24 -16.22
C ASP A 129 -3.19 18.40 -16.60
N ASP A 130 -4.47 18.09 -16.83
CA ASP A 130 -5.41 19.01 -17.47
C ASP A 130 -5.79 20.20 -16.58
N ASP A 131 -5.96 19.97 -15.28
CA ASP A 131 -6.23 21.02 -14.31
C ASP A 131 -4.96 21.52 -13.57
N GLY A 132 -3.83 20.81 -13.75
CA GLY A 132 -2.53 21.15 -13.16
C GLY A 132 -2.45 20.84 -11.67
N ASN A 133 -3.33 19.97 -11.16
CA ASN A 133 -3.37 19.55 -9.77
C ASN A 133 -3.30 18.01 -9.67
N PRO A 134 -2.10 17.42 -9.70
CA PRO A 134 -1.96 15.97 -9.79
C PRO A 134 -2.45 15.22 -8.53
N ASP A 135 -2.68 15.94 -7.41
CA ASP A 135 -3.20 15.39 -6.16
C ASP A 135 -4.60 14.77 -6.26
N ASN A 136 -5.39 15.16 -7.27
CA ASN A 136 -6.75 14.68 -7.53
C ASN A 136 -6.83 13.67 -8.71
N GLY A 137 -5.68 13.15 -9.14
CA GLY A 137 -5.52 12.32 -10.34
C GLY A 137 -4.76 13.09 -11.44
N ILE A 138 -4.26 12.38 -12.45
CA ILE A 138 -3.62 13.01 -13.61
C ILE A 138 -4.47 12.74 -14.83
N THR A 139 -4.96 13.80 -15.47
CA THR A 139 -5.73 13.70 -16.71
C THR A 139 -4.94 14.28 -17.87
N ILE A 140 -4.55 13.44 -18.82
CA ILE A 140 -4.00 13.91 -20.10
C ILE A 140 -5.16 14.14 -21.06
N SER A 141 -5.43 15.41 -21.40
CA SER A 141 -6.52 15.74 -22.32
C SER A 141 -6.21 15.34 -23.78
N ALA A 142 -7.27 15.11 -24.56
CA ALA A 142 -7.14 14.80 -25.98
C ALA A 142 -6.45 15.92 -26.78
N ALA A 143 -6.60 17.18 -26.33
CA ALA A 143 -5.94 18.33 -26.92
C ALA A 143 -4.41 18.24 -26.71
N THR A 144 -3.97 17.94 -25.48
CA THR A 144 -2.55 17.72 -25.16
C THR A 144 -1.98 16.55 -25.94
N ALA A 145 -2.68 15.42 -26.00
CA ALA A 145 -2.25 14.25 -26.78
C ALA A 145 -2.13 14.58 -28.28
N THR A 146 -3.04 15.41 -28.82
CA THR A 146 -2.98 15.86 -30.22
C THR A 146 -1.79 16.78 -30.46
N ALA A 147 -1.52 17.72 -29.56
CA ALA A 147 -0.36 18.61 -29.64
C ALA A 147 0.96 17.82 -29.59
N ALA A 148 0.99 16.74 -28.81
CA ALA A 148 2.14 15.85 -28.67
C ALA A 148 2.33 14.84 -29.83
N ALA A 149 1.46 14.82 -30.85
CA ALA A 149 1.43 13.77 -31.88
C ALA A 149 2.75 13.61 -32.66
N ASN A 150 3.51 14.69 -32.84
CA ASN A 150 4.79 14.69 -33.55
C ASN A 150 5.97 15.04 -32.63
N THR A 151 5.78 14.95 -31.32
CA THR A 151 6.78 15.31 -30.33
C THR A 151 7.62 14.08 -29.97
N THR A 152 8.93 14.25 -29.96
CA THR A 152 9.88 13.26 -29.44
C THR A 152 10.58 13.83 -28.22
N ILE A 153 10.61 13.08 -27.13
CA ILE A 153 11.24 13.47 -25.88
C ILE A 153 12.26 12.41 -25.48
N ASN A 154 13.42 12.85 -25.02
CA ASN A 154 14.45 11.95 -24.49
C ASN A 154 14.40 11.94 -22.96
N PHE A 155 13.83 10.90 -22.36
CA PHE A 155 13.84 10.71 -20.91
C PHE A 155 15.20 10.31 -20.33
N ARG A 156 16.21 10.01 -21.17
CA ARG A 156 17.50 9.45 -20.76
C ARG A 156 18.56 10.53 -20.56
N VAL A 157 18.18 11.57 -19.82
CA VAL A 157 19.00 12.72 -19.44
C VAL A 157 18.81 12.99 -17.94
N LEU A 158 19.63 13.85 -17.35
CA LEU A 158 19.44 14.24 -15.96
C LEU A 158 18.15 15.06 -15.82
N PRO A 159 17.42 14.99 -14.70
CA PRO A 159 16.18 15.75 -14.51
C PRO A 159 16.34 17.26 -14.66
N ALA A 160 17.48 17.81 -14.23
CA ALA A 160 17.81 19.22 -14.40
C ALA A 160 17.93 19.63 -15.88
N ASP A 161 18.36 18.72 -16.76
CA ASP A 161 18.42 18.95 -18.20
C ASP A 161 17.04 18.70 -18.84
N PHE A 162 16.30 17.70 -18.35
CA PHE A 162 14.99 17.30 -18.87
C PHE A 162 13.96 18.44 -18.83
N VAL A 163 13.86 19.15 -17.71
CA VAL A 163 12.93 20.29 -17.56
C VAL A 163 13.24 21.45 -18.52
N ASN A 164 14.44 21.46 -19.10
CA ASN A 164 14.90 22.45 -20.08
C ASN A 164 14.90 21.90 -21.52
N ASP A 165 14.36 20.69 -21.76
CA ASP A 165 14.31 20.10 -23.10
C ASP A 165 13.49 21.00 -24.06
N PRO A 166 14.03 21.36 -25.25
CA PRO A 166 13.33 22.24 -26.18
C PRO A 166 11.97 21.70 -26.66
N SER A 167 11.83 20.39 -26.82
CA SER A 167 10.58 19.77 -27.27
C SER A 167 9.54 19.74 -26.15
N LEU A 168 9.98 19.46 -24.91
CA LEU A 168 9.13 19.52 -23.73
C LEU A 168 8.62 20.95 -23.49
N THR A 169 9.52 21.94 -23.51
CA THR A 169 9.19 23.36 -23.31
C THR A 169 8.30 23.92 -24.41
N GLN A 170 8.52 23.51 -25.68
CA GLN A 170 7.63 23.87 -26.78
C GLN A 170 6.24 23.28 -26.58
N LEU A 171 6.12 21.99 -26.22
CA LEU A 171 4.82 21.36 -25.98
C LEU A 171 4.08 22.02 -24.80
N ALA A 172 4.79 22.38 -23.73
CA ALA A 172 4.23 23.13 -22.61
C ALA A 172 3.69 24.50 -23.07
N SER A 173 4.45 25.23 -23.90
CA SER A 173 4.00 26.49 -24.50
C SER A 173 2.75 26.30 -25.37
N ASP A 174 2.74 25.30 -26.25
CA ASP A 174 1.64 25.05 -27.18
C ASP A 174 0.34 24.66 -26.48
N THR A 175 0.44 24.05 -25.30
CA THR A 175 -0.69 23.59 -24.49
C THR A 175 -0.99 24.51 -23.30
N SER A 176 -0.26 25.63 -23.16
CA SER A 176 -0.38 26.55 -22.02
C SER A 176 -0.21 25.85 -20.66
N LYS A 177 0.71 24.89 -20.58
CA LYS A 177 1.05 24.13 -19.38
C LYS A 177 2.35 24.64 -18.75
N THR A 178 2.55 24.31 -17.49
CA THR A 178 3.78 24.63 -16.74
C THR A 178 4.52 23.34 -16.44
N ILE A 179 5.82 23.32 -16.71
CA ILE A 179 6.67 22.18 -16.37
C ILE A 179 6.88 22.16 -14.86
N VAL A 180 6.55 21.04 -14.21
CA VAL A 180 6.77 20.85 -12.77
C VAL A 180 8.27 20.68 -12.48
N SER A 181 8.73 21.10 -11.30
CA SER A 181 10.13 20.88 -10.91
C SER A 181 10.37 19.40 -10.59
N PRO A 182 11.64 18.93 -10.68
CA PRO A 182 11.97 17.56 -10.29
C PRO A 182 11.59 17.25 -8.83
N GLU A 183 11.75 18.21 -7.92
CA GLU A 183 11.42 18.03 -6.50
C GLU A 183 9.91 17.90 -6.29
N ALA A 184 9.11 18.72 -6.98
CA ALA A 184 7.65 18.63 -6.94
C ALA A 184 7.16 17.28 -7.49
N ALA A 185 7.74 16.84 -8.61
CA ALA A 185 7.40 15.56 -9.22
C ALA A 185 7.72 14.36 -8.31
N ALA A 186 8.88 14.38 -7.66
CA ALA A 186 9.30 13.32 -6.75
C ALA A 186 8.41 13.27 -5.49
N GLU A 187 8.08 14.42 -4.90
CA GLU A 187 7.20 14.46 -3.73
C GLU A 187 5.80 13.94 -4.07
N HIS A 188 5.26 14.37 -5.22
CA HIS A 188 3.96 13.89 -5.69
C HIS A 188 3.95 12.37 -5.90
N THR A 189 4.93 11.82 -6.63
CA THR A 189 5.00 10.38 -6.93
C THR A 189 5.12 9.57 -5.63
N GLY A 190 5.95 10.03 -4.68
CA GLY A 190 6.05 9.43 -3.35
C GLY A 190 4.72 9.49 -2.59
N GLY A 191 4.03 10.63 -2.63
CA GLY A 191 2.70 10.83 -2.06
C GLY A 191 1.64 9.91 -2.65
N ALA A 192 1.64 9.71 -3.97
CA ALA A 192 0.73 8.79 -4.65
C ALA A 192 0.91 7.35 -4.17
N ILE A 193 2.15 6.89 -3.98
CA ILE A 193 2.39 5.55 -3.41
C ILE A 193 1.92 5.49 -1.96
N ARG A 194 2.18 6.53 -1.14
CA ARG A 194 1.67 6.58 0.26
C ARG A 194 0.14 6.52 0.29
N LYS A 195 -0.56 7.26 -0.57
CA LYS A 195 -2.03 7.18 -0.72
C LYS A 195 -2.47 5.77 -1.14
N LYS A 196 -1.76 5.14 -2.08
CA LYS A 196 -2.07 3.78 -2.56
C LYS A 196 -1.96 2.71 -1.48
N ILE A 197 -0.98 2.83 -0.58
CA ILE A 197 -0.75 1.85 0.49
C ILE A 197 -1.43 2.21 1.80
N ALA A 198 -2.10 3.36 1.90
CA ALA A 198 -2.70 3.84 3.14
C ALA A 198 -3.86 2.93 3.56
N SER A 199 -3.61 2.01 4.49
CA SER A 199 -4.60 1.12 5.11
C SER A 199 -3.89 0.26 6.15
N SER A 200 -4.61 -0.66 6.78
CA SER A 200 -4.04 -1.71 7.63
C SER A 200 -3.77 -2.98 6.82
N TRP A 201 -2.62 -3.58 7.11
CA TRP A 201 -2.07 -4.72 6.40
C TRP A 201 -1.64 -5.79 7.41
N ASN A 202 -2.07 -7.02 7.17
CA ASN A 202 -1.60 -8.18 7.90
C ASN A 202 -0.24 -8.61 7.35
N ILE A 203 0.75 -8.76 8.23
CA ILE A 203 2.06 -9.33 7.91
C ILE A 203 1.90 -10.85 7.83
N VAL A 204 2.04 -11.41 6.62
CA VAL A 204 1.65 -12.79 6.29
C VAL A 204 2.51 -13.82 7.02
N ASP A 205 3.79 -13.52 7.22
CA ASP A 205 4.76 -14.48 7.76
C ASP A 205 4.75 -14.54 9.31
N ALA A 206 3.86 -13.78 9.98
CA ALA A 206 3.78 -13.69 11.43
C ALA A 206 2.91 -14.76 12.11
N GLY A 207 2.23 -15.66 11.36
CA GLY A 207 1.31 -16.67 11.91
C GLY A 207 -0.17 -16.29 11.85
N GLY A 208 -0.48 -15.04 11.47
CA GLY A 208 -1.84 -14.51 11.36
C GLY A 208 -2.51 -14.28 12.73
N VAL A 209 -3.50 -13.37 12.79
CA VAL A 209 -4.09 -12.87 14.05
C VAL A 209 -4.68 -13.91 15.02
N ASN A 210 -4.86 -15.16 14.57
CA ASN A 210 -5.39 -16.26 15.38
C ASN A 210 -4.32 -16.88 16.31
N ASP A 211 -3.04 -16.75 15.98
CA ASP A 211 -1.91 -17.31 16.72
C ASP A 211 -1.02 -16.18 17.29
N GLN A 212 0.08 -15.88 16.61
CA GLN A 212 0.91 -14.67 16.74
C GLN A 212 0.65 -13.82 15.49
N GLY A 213 0.75 -12.50 15.57
CA GLY A 213 0.39 -11.68 14.43
C GLY A 213 0.94 -10.27 14.51
N ALA A 214 1.19 -9.69 13.35
CA ALA A 214 1.57 -8.31 13.24
C ALA A 214 0.70 -7.60 12.20
N ILE A 215 0.19 -6.43 12.57
CA ILE A 215 -0.59 -5.57 11.69
C ILE A 215 0.10 -4.23 11.64
N ILE A 216 0.38 -3.78 10.43
CA ILE A 216 0.86 -2.42 10.18
C ILE A 216 -0.23 -1.61 9.50
N THR A 217 -0.46 -0.41 10.01
CA THR A 217 -1.33 0.59 9.39
C THR A 217 -0.49 1.72 8.85
N PHE A 218 -0.51 1.93 7.54
CA PHE A 218 0.09 3.09 6.90
C PHE A 218 -0.94 4.20 6.75
N PHE A 219 -0.51 5.43 7.06
CA PHE A 219 -1.26 6.65 6.81
C PHE A 219 -0.64 7.39 5.61
N SER A 220 -1.47 8.10 4.85
CA SER A 220 -1.04 8.75 3.60
C SER A 220 -0.12 9.95 3.84
N ASN A 221 -0.13 10.51 5.05
CA ASN A 221 0.77 11.58 5.47
C ASN A 221 2.19 11.08 5.86
N GLY A 222 2.50 9.80 5.67
CA GLY A 222 3.84 9.27 5.95
C GLY A 222 4.05 8.79 7.39
N HIS A 223 2.96 8.47 8.10
CA HIS A 223 3.05 7.84 9.42
C HIS A 223 2.59 6.38 9.40
N TYR A 224 3.06 5.57 10.35
CA TYR A 224 2.59 4.20 10.51
C TYR A 224 2.43 3.83 11.99
N VAL A 225 1.45 2.98 12.28
CA VAL A 225 1.39 2.23 13.54
C VAL A 225 1.51 0.74 13.23
N LEU A 226 2.46 0.08 13.87
CA LEU A 226 2.68 -1.36 13.81
C LEU A 226 2.31 -1.93 15.17
N GLY A 227 1.45 -2.95 15.21
CA GLY A 227 1.22 -3.77 16.38
C GLY A 227 1.78 -5.16 16.17
N ILE A 228 2.48 -5.69 17.17
CA ILE A 228 3.16 -6.99 17.13
C ILE A 228 2.77 -7.82 18.34
N ASP A 229 2.23 -9.00 18.08
CA ASP A 229 2.13 -10.13 19.01
C ASP A 229 3.10 -11.22 18.52
N HIS A 230 4.06 -11.59 19.36
CA HIS A 230 5.01 -12.65 19.08
C HIS A 230 5.20 -13.55 20.31
N ASN A 231 5.75 -14.74 20.10
CA ASN A 231 6.21 -15.61 21.19
C ASN A 231 7.75 -15.60 21.34
N ASP A 232 8.44 -14.54 20.91
CA ASP A 232 9.89 -14.39 21.08
C ASP A 232 10.21 -13.78 22.45
N PRO A 233 11.04 -14.43 23.29
CA PRO A 233 11.42 -13.89 24.60
C PRO A 233 12.31 -12.63 24.55
N ASN A 234 12.87 -12.28 23.40
CA ASN A 234 13.67 -11.07 23.21
C ASN A 234 12.86 -9.88 22.70
N CYS A 235 11.62 -10.12 22.31
CA CYS A 235 10.67 -9.10 21.90
C CYS A 235 9.55 -9.04 22.94
N LEU A 236 8.84 -7.91 23.03
CA LEU A 236 7.63 -7.76 23.82
C LEU A 236 6.42 -7.49 22.94
N ASP A 237 5.28 -8.10 23.28
CA ASP A 237 4.02 -7.79 22.61
C ASP A 237 3.70 -6.31 22.82
N GLY A 238 3.46 -5.60 21.73
CA GLY A 238 3.47 -4.15 21.79
C GLY A 238 3.25 -3.46 20.46
N LEU A 239 3.55 -2.17 20.42
CA LEU A 239 3.38 -1.36 19.23
C LEU A 239 4.58 -0.48 18.95
N GLU A 240 4.66 -0.05 17.70
CA GLU A 240 5.59 0.95 17.21
C GLU A 240 4.78 2.01 16.44
N TRP A 241 4.92 3.28 16.84
CA TRP A 241 4.32 4.43 16.16
C TRP A 241 5.43 5.32 15.62
N GLY A 242 5.46 5.52 14.31
CA GLY A 242 6.55 6.22 13.66
C GLY A 242 6.17 6.89 12.35
N SER A 243 7.18 7.38 11.65
CA SER A 243 7.10 7.94 10.32
C SER A 243 7.93 7.15 9.32
N TYR A 244 7.48 7.12 8.08
CA TYR A 244 8.12 6.44 6.96
C TYR A 244 8.18 7.35 5.74
N LYS A 245 9.10 7.01 4.82
CA LYS A 245 9.22 7.65 3.52
C LYS A 245 9.22 6.62 2.41
N ILE A 246 8.80 7.09 1.25
CA ILE A 246 8.90 6.37 -0.02
C ILE A 246 9.62 7.27 -0.99
N ASN A 247 10.74 6.78 -1.52
CA ASN A 247 11.35 7.34 -2.71
C ASN A 247 10.83 6.53 -3.90
N ALA A 248 9.90 7.11 -4.66
CA ALA A 248 9.19 6.40 -5.72
C ALA A 248 10.07 6.07 -6.92
N GLU A 249 11.11 6.87 -7.17
CA GLU A 249 12.01 6.75 -8.30
C GLU A 249 12.97 5.58 -8.13
N THR A 250 13.49 5.40 -6.91
CA THR A 250 14.33 4.25 -6.54
C THR A 250 13.51 3.06 -6.06
N GLY A 251 12.27 3.29 -5.62
CA GLY A 251 11.37 2.30 -5.01
C GLY A 251 11.83 1.85 -3.63
N LYS A 252 12.41 2.79 -2.86
CA LYS A 252 12.88 2.54 -1.50
C LYS A 252 11.85 3.00 -0.47
N PHE A 253 11.58 2.13 0.48
CA PHE A 253 10.87 2.41 1.72
C PHE A 253 11.90 2.57 2.85
N SER A 254 11.70 3.56 3.72
CA SER A 254 12.47 3.73 4.95
C SER A 254 11.59 4.16 6.11
N THR A 255 11.82 3.64 7.32
CA THR A 255 11.35 4.28 8.55
C THR A 255 12.34 5.37 8.98
N GLU A 256 11.82 6.49 9.47
CA GLU A 256 12.60 7.70 9.70
C GLU A 256 12.66 8.10 11.16
N THR A 257 11.51 8.10 11.84
CA THR A 257 11.41 8.50 13.24
C THR A 257 10.41 7.60 13.93
N VAL A 258 10.81 7.04 15.06
CA VAL A 258 9.89 6.36 15.97
C VAL A 258 9.57 7.28 17.13
N PHE A 259 8.29 7.45 17.37
CA PHE A 259 7.75 8.30 18.43
C PHE A 259 7.40 7.48 19.67
N VAL A 260 6.89 6.26 19.47
CA VAL A 260 6.57 5.30 20.54
C VAL A 260 7.03 3.93 20.10
N ASP A 261 7.67 3.20 21.01
CA ASP A 261 8.03 1.80 20.81
C ASP A 261 7.90 1.06 22.15
N THR A 262 7.07 0.02 22.17
CA THR A 262 6.87 -0.84 23.35
C THR A 262 7.32 -2.28 23.11
N THR A 263 7.95 -2.58 21.97
CA THR A 263 8.20 -3.93 21.47
C THR A 263 9.44 -4.63 22.06
N GLY A 264 10.10 -4.05 23.07
CA GLY A 264 11.26 -4.66 23.70
C GLY A 264 12.08 -3.70 24.57
N PRO A 265 13.04 -4.21 25.38
CA PRO A 265 13.96 -3.39 26.15
C PRO A 265 14.92 -2.62 25.23
N GLN A 266 14.51 -1.41 24.85
CA GLN A 266 15.11 -0.45 23.87
C GLN A 266 14.40 -0.34 22.51
N GLY A 267 13.26 -1.01 22.28
CA GLY A 267 12.60 -0.97 20.96
C GLY A 267 13.39 -1.76 19.92
N ASP A 268 13.61 -3.04 20.21
CA ASP A 268 14.51 -3.91 19.45
C ASP A 268 13.77 -4.85 18.47
N CYS A 269 12.45 -4.73 18.32
CA CYS A 269 11.66 -5.61 17.47
C CYS A 269 10.60 -4.85 16.67
N GLY A 270 10.72 -4.81 15.34
CA GLY A 270 9.74 -4.10 14.52
C GLY A 270 10.34 -3.48 13.28
N PHE A 271 9.86 -2.30 12.91
CA PHE A 271 10.34 -1.57 11.74
C PHE A 271 11.44 -0.56 12.13
N TYR A 272 11.76 -0.46 13.40
CA TYR A 272 12.91 0.25 13.90
C TYR A 272 13.57 -0.60 14.97
N GLU A 273 14.83 -0.95 14.78
CA GLU A 273 15.55 -1.85 15.67
C GLU A 273 16.97 -1.34 15.91
N GLN A 274 17.49 -1.47 17.14
CA GLN A 274 18.89 -1.14 17.46
C GLN A 274 19.31 0.29 17.06
N GLY A 275 18.37 1.25 17.10
CA GLY A 275 18.62 2.64 16.73
C GLY A 275 18.69 2.93 15.23
N ALA A 276 18.22 2.01 14.39
CA ALA A 276 18.15 2.18 12.94
C ALA A 276 16.77 1.81 12.39
N GLY A 277 16.26 2.67 11.50
CA GLY A 277 15.04 2.38 10.76
C GLY A 277 15.25 1.30 9.69
N LEU A 278 14.21 0.50 9.49
CA LEU A 278 14.11 -0.45 8.39
C LEU A 278 14.24 0.28 7.05
N THR A 279 15.07 -0.27 6.17
CA THR A 279 15.15 0.13 4.76
C THR A 279 14.88 -1.06 3.87
N ALA A 280 14.04 -0.90 2.86
CA ALA A 280 13.63 -1.99 1.97
C ALA A 280 13.30 -1.47 0.57
N ASP A 281 13.32 -2.37 -0.42
CA ASP A 281 12.63 -2.15 -1.69
C ASP A 281 11.13 -2.43 -1.51
N ILE A 282 10.28 -1.50 -1.93
CA ILE A 282 8.82 -1.67 -1.93
C ILE A 282 8.32 -2.15 -3.30
N GLY A 283 7.58 -3.27 -3.29
CA GLY A 283 6.91 -3.84 -4.45
C GLY A 283 5.39 -3.77 -4.31
N LEU A 284 4.73 -3.06 -5.24
CA LEU A 284 3.27 -2.97 -5.35
C LEU A 284 2.76 -4.12 -6.23
N ASN A 285 2.62 -5.32 -5.64
CA ASN A 285 2.30 -6.52 -6.41
C ASN A 285 0.85 -6.53 -6.93
N SER A 286 -0.08 -6.04 -6.12
CA SER A 286 -1.50 -5.86 -6.48
C SER A 286 -2.15 -4.85 -5.52
N ASP A 287 -3.43 -4.55 -5.73
CA ASP A 287 -4.21 -3.72 -4.80
C ASP A 287 -4.33 -4.31 -3.39
N THR A 288 -4.12 -5.62 -3.26
CA THR A 288 -4.28 -6.35 -1.99
C THR A 288 -2.99 -6.90 -1.42
N THR A 289 -1.86 -6.72 -2.12
CA THR A 289 -0.57 -7.32 -1.69
C THR A 289 0.60 -6.38 -1.97
N ILE A 290 1.41 -6.14 -0.95
CA ILE A 290 2.67 -5.40 -1.02
C ILE A 290 3.79 -6.32 -0.53
N ALA A 291 5.00 -6.15 -1.04
CA ALA A 291 6.19 -6.78 -0.49
C ALA A 291 7.24 -5.72 -0.14
N LEU A 292 7.83 -5.85 1.04
CA LEU A 292 9.09 -5.20 1.39
C LEU A 292 10.20 -6.25 1.23
N THR A 293 11.23 -5.94 0.45
CA THR A 293 12.32 -6.88 0.11
C THR A 293 13.67 -6.23 0.28
N ASN A 294 14.74 -7.04 0.33
CA ASN A 294 16.11 -6.54 0.54
C ASN A 294 16.22 -5.70 1.82
N ILE A 295 15.54 -6.15 2.88
CA ILE A 295 15.47 -5.47 4.16
C ILE A 295 16.89 -5.31 4.72
N GLY A 296 17.28 -4.10 5.11
CA GLY A 296 18.62 -3.79 5.62
C GLY A 296 19.75 -4.02 4.60
N GLY A 297 19.43 -4.17 3.31
CA GLY A 297 20.38 -4.52 2.25
C GLY A 297 20.71 -6.01 2.16
N GLU A 298 20.04 -6.86 2.94
CA GLU A 298 20.25 -8.31 2.93
C GLU A 298 19.31 -8.98 1.92
N ALA A 299 19.88 -9.59 0.89
CA ALA A 299 19.11 -10.35 -0.09
C ALA A 299 18.49 -11.58 0.60
N ASN A 300 17.18 -11.77 0.43
CA ASN A 300 16.32 -12.83 1.01
C ASN A 300 15.60 -12.52 2.32
N ASP A 301 15.75 -11.32 2.88
CA ASP A 301 14.87 -10.86 3.95
C ASP A 301 13.68 -10.10 3.35
N ASN A 302 12.47 -10.59 3.59
CA ASN A 302 11.24 -10.06 3.01
C ASN A 302 10.08 -10.07 4.01
N VAL A 303 9.21 -9.07 3.85
CA VAL A 303 7.94 -8.97 4.57
C VAL A 303 6.83 -8.86 3.54
N ASN A 304 5.94 -9.84 3.53
CA ASN A 304 4.75 -9.82 2.69
C ASN A 304 3.57 -9.25 3.47
N LEU A 305 2.91 -8.28 2.86
CA LEU A 305 1.77 -7.56 3.43
C LEU A 305 0.52 -7.89 2.63
N SER A 306 -0.53 -8.28 3.34
CA SER A 306 -1.85 -8.54 2.78
C SER A 306 -2.86 -7.51 3.31
N LEU A 307 -3.57 -6.84 2.41
CA LEU A 307 -4.55 -5.83 2.79
C LEU A 307 -5.64 -6.46 3.67
N ILE A 308 -5.95 -5.82 4.81
CA ILE A 308 -7.12 -6.21 5.59
C ILE A 308 -8.37 -5.77 4.80
N PRO A 309 -9.24 -6.71 4.37
CA PRO A 309 -10.33 -6.39 3.47
C PRO A 309 -11.29 -5.36 4.04
N VAL A 310 -11.57 -4.33 3.25
CA VAL A 310 -12.54 -3.29 3.59
C VAL A 310 -13.92 -3.74 3.12
N GLY A 311 -14.76 -4.21 4.05
CA GLY A 311 -16.14 -4.60 3.77
C GLY A 311 -17.12 -3.42 3.87
N THR A 312 -18.38 -3.66 3.50
CA THR A 312 -19.48 -2.70 3.74
C THR A 312 -20.08 -2.79 5.15
N GLY A 313 -19.68 -3.80 5.93
CA GLY A 313 -20.09 -4.03 7.31
C GLY A 313 -19.06 -3.54 8.32
N ILE A 314 -19.18 -3.97 9.58
CA ILE A 314 -18.24 -3.60 10.66
C ILE A 314 -16.82 -4.14 10.37
N ALA A 315 -16.71 -5.28 9.69
CA ALA A 315 -15.41 -5.82 9.32
C ALA A 315 -14.61 -4.83 8.43
N GLY A 316 -13.34 -4.66 8.77
CA GLY A 316 -12.41 -3.68 8.21
C GLY A 316 -11.60 -2.98 9.29
N SER A 317 -10.86 -1.97 8.86
CA SER A 317 -9.94 -1.21 9.71
C SER A 317 -10.47 0.20 9.97
N TRP A 318 -10.32 0.66 11.20
CA TRP A 318 -10.99 1.84 11.72
C TRP A 318 -10.05 2.66 12.59
N LEU A 319 -9.91 3.94 12.27
CA LEU A 319 -9.20 4.92 13.09
C LEU A 319 -10.20 5.61 14.01
N LEU A 320 -9.94 5.64 15.31
CA LEU A 320 -10.75 6.42 16.24
C LEU A 320 -10.59 7.92 15.94
N ASP A 321 -11.71 8.62 15.80
CA ASP A 321 -11.74 10.07 15.59
C ASP A 321 -11.54 10.78 16.92
N GLU A 322 -10.28 10.84 17.35
CA GLU A 322 -9.88 11.66 18.50
C GLU A 322 -9.17 12.93 18.05
N PRO A 323 -9.46 14.08 18.66
CA PRO A 323 -8.82 15.35 18.33
C PRO A 323 -7.41 15.51 18.94
N GLU A 324 -6.86 14.51 19.64
CA GLU A 324 -5.66 14.67 20.49
C GLU A 324 -4.37 14.14 19.84
N SER A 325 -3.26 14.81 20.15
CA SER A 325 -1.94 14.65 19.50
C SER A 325 -1.14 13.42 19.93
N ASP A 326 -1.68 12.54 20.76
CA ASP A 326 -0.86 11.57 21.50
C ASP A 326 -0.71 10.22 20.78
N GLY A 327 -1.26 10.13 19.56
CA GLY A 327 -1.08 9.01 18.63
C GLY A 327 -2.38 8.29 18.27
N PRO A 328 -2.38 7.48 17.20
CA PRO A 328 -3.60 6.84 16.71
C PRO A 328 -4.10 5.70 17.60
N ILE A 329 -5.42 5.51 17.59
CA ILE A 329 -6.07 4.27 18.00
C ILE A 329 -6.68 3.64 16.76
N VAL A 330 -6.20 2.44 16.40
CA VAL A 330 -6.68 1.70 15.23
C VAL A 330 -7.23 0.37 15.68
N VAL A 331 -8.46 0.05 15.26
CA VAL A 331 -9.07 -1.27 15.46
C VAL A 331 -9.36 -1.95 14.12
N ASN A 332 -8.98 -3.23 14.03
CA ASN A 332 -9.19 -4.08 12.89
C ASN A 332 -10.20 -5.17 13.27
N PHE A 333 -11.39 -5.13 12.69
CA PHE A 333 -12.41 -6.16 12.87
C PHE A 333 -12.37 -7.13 11.69
N PHE A 334 -12.07 -8.40 11.95
CA PHE A 334 -12.01 -9.44 10.93
C PHE A 334 -13.36 -10.14 10.76
N SER A 335 -13.67 -10.54 9.53
CA SER A 335 -14.93 -11.22 9.21
C SER A 335 -15.07 -12.62 9.84
N ASN A 336 -13.96 -13.20 10.31
CA ASN A 336 -13.94 -14.46 11.06
C ASN A 336 -14.29 -14.28 12.56
N GLY A 337 -14.60 -13.06 13.00
CA GLY A 337 -14.96 -12.75 14.38
C GLY A 337 -13.78 -12.40 15.29
N ASN A 338 -12.57 -12.23 14.74
CA ASN A 338 -11.41 -11.75 15.51
C ASN A 338 -11.26 -10.23 15.41
N TYR A 339 -10.64 -9.59 16.40
CA TYR A 339 -10.24 -8.19 16.32
C TYR A 339 -8.78 -8.01 16.76
N PHE A 340 -8.18 -6.92 16.31
CA PHE A 340 -6.84 -6.50 16.71
C PHE A 340 -6.79 -4.98 16.77
N MET A 341 -6.42 -4.45 17.94
CA MET A 341 -6.39 -3.03 18.25
C MET A 341 -4.98 -2.59 18.66
N THR A 342 -4.55 -1.45 18.13
CA THR A 342 -3.35 -0.72 18.57
C THR A 342 -3.78 0.58 19.25
N HIS A 343 -3.29 0.83 20.46
CA HIS A 343 -3.59 2.02 21.25
C HIS A 343 -2.30 2.79 21.56
N VAL A 344 -2.01 3.84 20.78
CA VAL A 344 -0.76 4.63 20.95
C VAL A 344 -0.89 5.71 22.03
N LYS A 345 -2.09 6.22 22.28
CA LYS A 345 -2.34 7.25 23.29
C LYS A 345 -2.03 6.72 24.70
N ASP A 346 -1.37 7.55 25.51
CA ASP A 346 -1.05 7.29 26.91
C ASP A 346 -1.82 8.28 27.79
N GLY A 347 -2.52 7.82 28.82
CA GLY A 347 -3.34 8.72 29.63
C GLY A 347 -4.11 8.06 30.76
N SER A 348 -4.96 8.85 31.43
CA SER A 348 -5.72 8.40 32.61
C SER A 348 -6.76 7.30 32.35
N GLY A 349 -6.92 6.86 31.10
CA GLY A 349 -7.88 5.83 30.66
C GLY A 349 -7.22 4.51 30.22
N GLY A 350 -5.92 4.33 30.47
CA GLY A 350 -5.17 3.08 30.24
C GLY A 350 -3.82 3.31 29.56
N GLU A 351 -3.09 2.22 29.35
CA GLU A 351 -1.70 2.25 28.88
C GLU A 351 -1.61 2.12 27.35
N ARG A 352 -0.44 2.45 26.79
CA ARG A 352 -0.16 2.18 25.38
C ARG A 352 0.01 0.68 25.18
N GLY A 353 -0.57 0.13 24.12
CA GLY A 353 -0.37 -1.28 23.84
C GLY A 353 -1.33 -1.86 22.81
N LEU A 354 -1.49 -3.17 22.91
CA LEU A 354 -2.29 -3.97 22.02
C LEU A 354 -3.43 -4.62 22.77
N GLU A 355 -4.51 -4.81 22.04
CA GLU A 355 -5.60 -5.66 22.47
C GLU A 355 -6.05 -6.53 21.29
N ARG A 356 -6.21 -7.82 21.50
CA ARG A 356 -6.84 -8.70 20.50
C ARG A 356 -7.68 -9.78 21.15
N GLY A 357 -8.59 -10.32 20.36
CA GLY A 357 -9.49 -11.37 20.79
C GLY A 357 -10.60 -11.59 19.77
N THR A 358 -11.79 -11.93 20.27
CA THR A 358 -12.98 -12.13 19.45
C THR A 358 -14.01 -11.03 19.69
N TRP A 359 -14.80 -10.73 18.67
CA TRP A 359 -15.90 -9.79 18.70
C TRP A 359 -17.16 -10.38 18.06
N ALA A 360 -18.31 -9.96 18.56
CA ALA A 360 -19.61 -10.22 17.94
C ALA A 360 -20.56 -9.05 18.22
N VAL A 361 -21.49 -8.80 17.30
CA VAL A 361 -22.55 -7.80 17.46
C VAL A 361 -23.91 -8.47 17.29
N ASP A 362 -24.80 -8.32 18.26
CA ASP A 362 -26.18 -8.79 18.12
C ASP A 362 -26.90 -7.99 17.02
N ALA A 363 -27.51 -8.69 16.07
CA ALA A 363 -28.11 -8.06 14.90
C ALA A 363 -29.29 -7.13 15.24
N ASN A 364 -29.98 -7.37 16.35
CA ASN A 364 -31.18 -6.64 16.77
C ASN A 364 -30.85 -5.55 17.79
N THR A 365 -30.15 -5.90 18.87
CA THR A 365 -29.84 -4.99 19.99
C THR A 365 -28.59 -4.16 19.75
N LYS A 366 -27.77 -4.54 18.75
CA LYS A 366 -26.46 -3.94 18.45
C LYS A 366 -25.43 -4.10 19.56
N VAL A 367 -25.71 -4.90 20.59
CA VAL A 367 -24.80 -5.12 21.70
C VAL A 367 -23.53 -5.79 21.19
N LEU A 368 -22.39 -5.16 21.47
CA LEU A 368 -21.05 -5.66 21.21
C LEU A 368 -20.65 -6.60 22.34
N THR A 369 -20.15 -7.78 21.97
CA THR A 369 -19.52 -8.73 22.88
C THR A 369 -18.05 -8.85 22.49
N ILE A 370 -17.16 -8.68 23.46
CA ILE A 370 -15.71 -8.81 23.31
C ILE A 370 -15.25 -9.96 24.21
N SER A 371 -14.35 -10.80 23.69
CA SER A 371 -13.58 -11.74 24.51
C SER A 371 -12.11 -11.58 24.14
N GLN A 372 -11.38 -10.93 25.04
CA GLN A 372 -9.96 -10.64 24.90
C GLN A 372 -9.10 -11.90 25.12
N THR A 373 -8.02 -12.01 24.33
CA THR A 373 -7.01 -13.08 24.41
C THR A 373 -5.60 -12.54 24.63
N LEU A 374 -5.33 -11.28 24.25
CA LEU A 374 -4.12 -10.54 24.57
C LEU A 374 -4.52 -9.11 24.93
N ASP A 375 -3.86 -8.56 25.94
CA ASP A 375 -4.04 -7.19 26.39
C ASP A 375 -2.74 -6.72 27.06
N THR A 376 -2.15 -5.70 26.45
CA THR A 376 -0.95 -5.03 26.93
C THR A 376 -1.20 -3.55 27.22
N ASN A 377 -2.45 -3.10 27.11
CA ASN A 377 -2.89 -1.72 27.34
C ASN A 377 -3.72 -1.55 28.63
N GLY A 378 -3.92 -2.62 29.41
CA GLY A 378 -4.54 -2.57 30.73
C GLY A 378 -6.04 -2.30 30.63
N ASP A 379 -6.52 -1.26 31.30
CA ASP A 379 -7.96 -0.91 31.34
C ASP A 379 -8.42 -0.13 30.08
N ALA A 380 -7.54 0.07 29.10
CA ALA A 380 -7.91 0.73 27.85
C ALA A 380 -8.48 -0.24 26.81
N GLY A 381 -9.36 0.29 25.95
CA GLY A 381 -9.79 -0.40 24.74
C GLY A 381 -11.17 -1.03 24.85
N LEU A 382 -11.37 -2.12 24.12
CA LEU A 382 -12.65 -2.79 23.95
C LEU A 382 -12.94 -3.83 25.03
N SER A 383 -11.91 -4.36 25.70
CA SER A 383 -11.97 -5.41 26.72
C SER A 383 -12.61 -4.93 28.02
N ASP A 384 -12.39 -3.66 28.38
CA ASP A 384 -12.87 -3.07 29.64
C ASP A 384 -14.07 -2.13 29.46
N LEU A 385 -14.84 -2.31 28.39
CA LEU A 385 -16.07 -1.55 28.19
C LEU A 385 -17.14 -2.00 29.19
N GLY A 386 -17.52 -1.12 30.12
CA GLY A 386 -18.59 -1.37 31.06
C GLY A 386 -19.98 -1.51 30.42
N GLY A 387 -20.87 -2.27 31.08
CA GLY A 387 -22.29 -2.31 30.73
C GLY A 387 -22.64 -3.21 29.54
N SER A 388 -23.36 -2.67 28.56
CA SER A 388 -23.78 -3.39 27.35
C SER A 388 -23.55 -2.48 26.14
N PRO A 389 -22.27 -2.23 25.81
CA PRO A 389 -21.91 -1.31 24.75
C PRO A 389 -22.53 -1.77 23.43
N THR A 390 -22.94 -0.82 22.59
CA THR A 390 -23.46 -1.12 21.26
C THR A 390 -22.51 -0.64 20.18
N LEU A 391 -22.36 -1.42 19.12
CA LEU A 391 -21.53 -1.10 17.97
C LEU A 391 -22.35 -1.16 16.69
N GLU A 392 -22.37 -0.07 15.93
CA GLU A 392 -23.15 0.02 14.69
C GLU A 392 -22.47 0.91 13.66
N LEU A 393 -22.85 0.73 12.39
CA LEU A 393 -22.49 1.67 11.32
C LEU A 393 -23.51 2.81 11.27
N THR A 394 -23.03 4.04 11.21
CA THR A 394 -23.85 5.21 10.94
C THR A 394 -24.27 5.25 9.46
N ASP A 395 -25.28 6.07 9.14
CA ASP A 395 -25.68 6.34 7.75
C ASP A 395 -24.57 6.98 6.92
N THR A 396 -23.59 7.61 7.57
CA THR A 396 -22.39 8.19 6.95
C THR A 396 -21.25 7.18 6.79
N GLY A 397 -21.47 5.91 7.16
CA GLY A 397 -20.48 4.83 7.03
C GLY A 397 -19.40 4.82 8.11
N ARG A 398 -19.54 5.64 9.16
CA ARG A 398 -18.64 5.66 10.32
C ARG A 398 -19.03 4.56 11.30
N LEU A 399 -18.06 4.04 12.04
CA LEU A 399 -18.35 3.11 13.13
C LEU A 399 -18.65 3.90 14.39
N LYS A 400 -19.76 3.58 15.06
CA LYS A 400 -20.18 4.22 16.30
C LYS A 400 -20.21 3.19 17.41
N LEU A 401 -19.35 3.39 18.40
CA LEU A 401 -19.37 2.67 19.67
C LEU A 401 -20.09 3.55 20.70
N THR A 402 -21.11 3.00 21.34
CA THR A 402 -21.87 3.69 22.41
C THR A 402 -21.77 2.83 23.67
N VAL A 403 -21.07 3.32 24.69
CA VAL A 403 -20.97 2.65 26.01
C VAL A 403 -22.13 3.10 26.88
N THR A 404 -22.35 4.41 26.93
CA THR A 404 -23.50 5.06 27.56
C THR A 404 -24.03 6.17 26.65
N ALA A 405 -25.13 6.83 27.04
CA ALA A 405 -25.66 7.96 26.27
C ALA A 405 -24.70 9.16 26.20
N GLU A 406 -23.73 9.23 27.12
CA GLU A 406 -22.75 10.32 27.23
C GLU A 406 -21.35 9.89 26.75
N GLU A 407 -21.10 8.59 26.58
CA GLU A 407 -19.82 8.03 26.14
C GLU A 407 -19.98 7.37 24.78
N ILE A 408 -19.67 8.15 23.75
CA ILE A 408 -19.76 7.75 22.34
C ILE A 408 -18.41 7.97 21.66
N ALA A 409 -17.90 6.91 21.03
CA ALA A 409 -16.71 6.95 20.19
C ALA A 409 -17.10 6.76 18.72
N LEU A 410 -16.51 7.57 17.84
CA LEU A 410 -16.72 7.48 16.40
C LEU A 410 -15.41 7.12 15.72
N PHE A 411 -15.46 6.21 14.76
CA PHE A 411 -14.29 5.78 14.01
C PHE A 411 -14.50 6.02 12.52
N ASP A 412 -13.43 6.47 11.86
CA ASP A 412 -13.36 6.62 10.42
C ASP A 412 -12.72 5.38 9.80
N ARG A 413 -13.33 4.91 8.71
CA ARG A 413 -12.85 3.74 8.00
C ARG A 413 -11.53 4.05 7.30
N LEU A 414 -10.59 3.11 7.35
CA LEU A 414 -9.36 3.16 6.56
C LEU A 414 -9.56 2.50 5.18
N PRO A 415 -8.97 3.05 4.09
CA PRO A 415 -8.27 4.34 3.99
C PRO A 415 -9.16 5.54 4.32
N LEU A 416 -8.58 6.54 4.99
CA LEU A 416 -9.27 7.80 5.28
C LEU A 416 -9.64 8.53 4.00
N GLN A 417 -10.89 8.99 3.94
CA GLN A 417 -11.37 9.87 2.86
C GLN A 417 -11.03 11.34 3.15
N ASP A 418 -11.14 11.75 4.41
CA ASP A 418 -10.71 13.06 4.89
C ASP A 418 -9.26 12.95 5.40
N LEU A 419 -8.32 13.39 4.56
CA LEU A 419 -6.89 13.30 4.88
C LEU A 419 -6.47 14.25 6.01
N SER A 420 -7.30 15.22 6.39
CA SER A 420 -7.03 16.10 7.55
C SER A 420 -7.09 15.34 8.87
N LYS A 421 -7.73 14.17 8.87
CA LYS A 421 -7.82 13.25 10.01
C LYS A 421 -6.64 12.29 10.13
N ASN A 422 -5.66 12.36 9.23
CA ASN A 422 -4.46 11.57 9.40
C ASN A 422 -3.80 11.94 10.74
N PRO A 423 -3.28 10.96 11.52
CA PRO A 423 -2.68 11.26 12.81
C PRO A 423 -1.46 12.15 12.64
N ALA A 424 -1.34 13.15 13.51
CA ALA A 424 -0.23 14.09 13.48
C ALA A 424 1.00 13.52 14.21
N THR A 425 2.15 14.15 13.96
CA THR A 425 3.33 13.99 14.81
C THR A 425 2.99 14.38 16.26
N PRO A 426 3.37 13.58 17.27
CA PRO A 426 3.14 13.94 18.66
C PRO A 426 3.77 15.29 19.02
N LEU A 427 3.03 16.11 19.78
CA LEU A 427 3.60 17.30 20.40
C LEU A 427 4.59 16.83 21.48
N ARG A 428 5.85 17.23 21.34
CA ARG A 428 6.92 16.88 22.29
C ARG A 428 6.74 17.55 23.64
#